data_AF-A0A6B3FJR2-F1
#
_entry.id   AF-A0A6B3FJR2-F1
#
_cell.length_a   1.000
_cell.length_b   1.000
_cell.length_c   1.000
_cell.angle_alpha   90.00
_cell.angle_beta   90.00
_cell.angle_gamma   90.00
#
_symmetry.space_group_name_H-M   'P 1'
#
loop_
_entity.id
_entity.type
_entity.pdbx_description
1 polymer ?
#
loop_
_entity_poly.entity_id
_entity_poly.type
_entity_poly.pdbx_seq_one_letter_code
_entity_poly.pdbx_strand_id
1 'polypeptide(L)'
;MLLDDDIPAWLALGYPEVAYVTGHDEEFGRDSRRWHQWENIPGDWPLLAYAGYQPSVFFAEGEEHRRRAGALTRALEAMDMYDVSLVCESVGRRLTD
;
A
#
# COMPACT_ATOMS: atom_id res chain seq x y z
N MET A 1 -0.77 15.51 13.14
CA MET A 1 -0.17 14.43 13.95
C MET A 1 1.31 14.41 13.65
N LEU A 2 2.15 13.95 14.56
CA LEU A 2 3.58 13.75 14.31
C LEU A 2 3.86 12.25 14.23
N LEU A 3 4.68 11.87 13.26
CA LEU A 3 5.30 10.55 13.21
C LEU A 3 6.54 10.54 14.10
N ASP A 4 7.23 9.39 14.18
CA ASP A 4 8.55 9.32 14.80
C ASP A 4 9.48 10.41 14.25
N ASP A 5 10.37 10.93 15.09
CA ASP A 5 11.24 12.10 14.81
C ASP A 5 10.50 13.39 14.45
N ASP A 6 9.32 13.60 15.05
CA ASP A 6 8.51 14.82 14.91
C ASP A 6 8.15 15.18 13.46
N ILE A 7 8.16 14.19 12.57
CA ILE A 7 7.84 14.40 11.15
C ILE A 7 6.34 14.69 11.00
N PRO A 8 5.93 15.84 10.44
CA PRO A 8 4.53 16.20 10.35
C PRO A 8 3.78 15.32 9.34
N ALA A 9 2.61 14.85 9.76
CA ALA A 9 1.70 14.08 8.92
C ALA A 9 0.23 14.42 9.17
N TRP A 10 -0.57 14.18 8.12
CA TRP A 10 -2.02 14.26 8.17
C TRP A 10 -2.59 12.90 8.59
N LEU A 11 -3.59 12.93 9.47
CA LEU A 11 -4.34 11.74 9.90
C LEU A 11 -5.79 11.91 9.43
N ALA A 12 -6.20 11.13 8.44
CA ALA A 12 -7.59 11.08 7.99
C ALA A 12 -8.34 9.99 8.77
N LEU A 13 -9.40 10.37 9.48
CA LEU A 13 -10.16 9.46 10.34
C LEU A 13 -11.61 9.24 9.89
N GLY A 14 -12.19 10.21 9.18
CA GLY A 14 -13.55 10.11 8.69
C GLY A 14 -13.64 9.39 7.35
N TYR A 15 -14.77 8.72 7.13
CA TYR A 15 -15.01 8.00 5.88
C TYR A 15 -14.97 8.91 4.64
N PRO A 16 -15.62 10.09 4.62
CA PRO A 16 -15.52 11.00 3.46
C PRO A 16 -14.08 11.43 3.16
N GLU A 17 -13.28 11.68 4.19
CA GLU A 17 -11.89 12.10 4.07
C GLU A 17 -11.02 10.98 3.51
N VAL A 18 -11.17 9.76 4.02
CA VAL A 18 -10.47 8.58 3.48
C VAL A 18 -10.89 8.32 2.04
N ALA A 19 -12.19 8.36 1.73
CA ALA A 19 -12.69 8.18 0.37
C ALA A 19 -12.16 9.26 -0.59
N TYR A 20 -12.07 10.51 -0.13
CA TYR A 20 -11.50 11.60 -0.91
C TYR A 20 -10.01 11.36 -1.20
N VAL A 21 -9.19 11.14 -0.16
CA VAL A 21 -7.74 10.93 -0.31
C VAL A 21 -7.45 9.74 -1.22
N THR A 22 -8.13 8.62 -1.00
CA THR A 22 -7.92 7.38 -1.79
C THR A 22 -8.51 7.43 -3.21
N GLY A 23 -9.32 8.43 -3.53
CA GLY A 23 -9.94 8.61 -4.84
C GLY A 23 -9.24 9.63 -5.75
N HIS A 24 -8.31 10.43 -5.23
CA HIS A 24 -7.62 11.51 -5.94
C HIS A 24 -6.11 11.25 -6.01
N ASP A 25 -5.71 10.18 -6.69
CA ASP A 25 -4.30 9.74 -6.82
C ASP A 25 -3.39 10.81 -7.48
N GLU A 26 -3.95 11.77 -8.22
CA GLU A 26 -3.22 12.90 -8.78
C GLU A 26 -2.70 13.86 -7.71
N GLU A 27 -3.44 14.06 -6.62
CA GLU A 27 -3.07 14.90 -5.47
C GLU A 27 -2.39 14.08 -4.38
N PHE A 28 -2.95 12.91 -4.06
CA PHE A 28 -2.49 12.01 -3.01
C PHE A 28 -1.83 10.76 -3.61
N GLY A 29 -0.74 11.01 -4.34
CA GLY A 29 0.01 9.97 -5.03
C GLY A 29 0.60 8.89 -4.11
N ARG A 30 0.71 7.67 -4.64
CA ARG A 30 1.34 6.52 -3.98
C ARG A 30 2.85 6.50 -4.16
N ASP A 31 3.36 7.19 -5.17
CA ASP A 31 4.79 7.30 -5.39
C ASP A 31 5.39 8.17 -4.29
N SER A 32 5.99 7.50 -3.30
CA SER A 32 6.56 8.18 -2.14
C SER A 32 7.63 9.18 -2.54
N ARG A 33 8.29 9.04 -3.70
CA ARG A 33 9.27 10.02 -4.21
C ARG A 33 8.69 11.43 -4.40
N ARG A 34 7.36 11.56 -4.55
CA ARG A 34 6.64 12.85 -4.64
C ARG A 34 6.47 13.54 -3.29
N TRP A 35 6.83 12.88 -2.18
CA TRP A 35 6.64 13.44 -0.85
C TRP A 35 7.57 14.63 -0.60
N HIS A 36 6.97 15.79 -0.35
CA HIS A 36 7.73 17.04 -0.16
C HIS A 36 8.57 17.09 1.13
N GLN A 37 8.39 16.13 2.06
CA GLN A 37 9.15 16.12 3.32
C GLN A 37 10.51 15.42 3.22
N TRP A 38 10.89 14.82 2.09
CA TRP A 38 12.13 14.02 2.01
C TRP A 38 13.40 14.74 2.51
N GLU A 39 13.49 16.05 2.30
CA GLU A 39 14.63 16.85 2.80
C GLU A 39 14.72 16.89 4.33
N ASN A 40 13.60 16.65 5.02
CA ASN A 40 13.49 16.63 6.48
C ASN A 40 13.57 15.22 7.07
N ILE A 41 13.70 14.18 6.25
CA ILE A 41 13.70 12.79 6.72
C ILE A 41 15.13 12.33 7.05
N PRO A 42 15.41 11.93 8.30
CA PRO A 42 16.70 11.34 8.67
C PRO A 42 16.99 10.05 7.87
N GLY A 43 18.25 9.80 7.55
CA GLY A 43 18.66 8.59 6.81
C GLY A 43 18.45 7.28 7.58
N ASP A 44 18.33 7.37 8.90
CA ASP A 44 18.06 6.28 9.84
C ASP A 44 16.61 6.30 10.39
N TRP A 45 15.73 7.10 9.77
CA TRP A 45 14.35 7.23 10.21
C TRP A 45 13.64 5.87 10.23
N PRO A 46 13.06 5.44 11.38
CA PRO A 46 12.55 4.07 11.55
C PRO A 46 11.44 3.71 10.56
N LEU A 47 10.69 4.71 10.07
CA LEU A 47 9.58 4.50 9.14
C LEU A 47 10.01 4.39 7.67
N LEU A 48 11.32 4.47 7.36
CA LEU A 48 11.82 4.26 5.99
C LEU A 48 11.46 2.89 5.42
N ALA A 49 11.32 1.85 6.27
CA ALA A 49 10.86 0.53 5.83
C ALA A 49 9.46 0.56 5.17
N TYR A 50 8.64 1.54 5.55
CA TYR A 50 7.28 1.72 5.04
C TYR A 50 7.18 2.85 4.00
N ALA A 51 7.86 3.98 4.24
CA ALA A 51 7.79 5.17 3.37
C ALA A 51 8.80 5.16 2.22
N GLY A 52 9.92 4.45 2.37
CA GLY A 52 10.99 4.38 1.39
C GLY A 52 10.52 3.78 0.06
N TYR A 53 10.85 4.43 -1.05
CA TYR A 53 10.50 3.93 -2.38
C TYR A 53 11.18 2.59 -2.67
N GLN A 54 10.39 1.65 -3.17
CA GLN A 54 10.86 0.40 -3.76
C GLN A 54 10.10 0.12 -5.06
N PRO A 55 10.67 -0.61 -6.03
CA PRO A 55 10.07 -0.86 -7.34
C PRO A 55 8.91 -1.88 -7.30
N SER A 56 7.88 -1.58 -6.50
CA SER A 56 6.69 -2.38 -6.22
C SER A 56 5.44 -1.78 -6.88
N VAL A 57 4.42 -2.62 -7.15
CA VAL A 57 3.10 -2.14 -7.59
C VAL A 57 2.45 -1.19 -6.58
N PHE A 58 2.83 -1.30 -5.30
CA PHE A 58 2.33 -0.44 -4.23
C PHE A 58 2.68 1.04 -4.44
N PHE A 59 3.88 1.34 -4.96
CA PHE A 59 4.37 2.71 -5.24
C PHE A 59 4.21 3.11 -6.72
N ALA A 60 3.67 2.22 -7.56
CA ALA A 60 3.46 2.53 -8.97
C ALA A 60 2.24 3.43 -9.14
N GLU A 61 2.30 4.34 -10.11
CA GLU A 61 1.20 5.24 -10.48
C GLU A 61 0.83 5.11 -11.96
N GLY A 62 -0.33 5.64 -12.33
CA GLY A 62 -0.74 5.78 -13.72
C GLY A 62 -0.71 4.50 -14.55
N GLU A 63 -0.06 4.54 -15.70
CA GLU A 63 0.01 3.41 -16.64
C GLU A 63 0.82 2.23 -16.08
N GLU A 64 1.90 2.50 -15.35
CA GLU A 64 2.68 1.44 -14.73
C GLU A 64 1.84 0.65 -13.74
N HIS A 65 1.10 1.35 -12.87
CA HIS A 65 0.17 0.74 -11.95
C HIS A 65 -0.88 -0.07 -12.68
N ARG A 66 -1.57 0.52 -13.67
CA ARG A 66 -2.62 -0.19 -14.45
C ARG A 66 -2.10 -1.47 -15.10
N ARG A 67 -0.89 -1.45 -15.65
CA ARG A 67 -0.26 -2.62 -16.26
C ARG A 67 0.03 -3.72 -15.24
N ARG A 68 0.65 -3.38 -14.10
CA ARG A 68 1.03 -4.34 -13.05
C ARG A 68 -0.20 -4.87 -12.32
N ALA A 69 -1.11 -3.98 -11.90
CA ALA A 69 -2.35 -4.33 -11.23
C ALA A 69 -3.27 -5.17 -12.13
N GLY A 70 -3.42 -4.82 -13.41
CA GLY A 70 -4.22 -5.60 -14.35
C GLY A 70 -3.70 -7.02 -14.57
N ALA A 71 -2.37 -7.22 -14.56
CA ALA A 71 -1.79 -8.56 -14.60
C ALA A 71 -2.10 -9.37 -13.33
N LEU A 72 -2.00 -8.73 -12.15
CA LEU A 72 -2.34 -9.34 -10.87
C LEU A 72 -3.83 -9.70 -10.79
N THR A 73 -4.72 -8.78 -11.14
CA THR A 73 -6.17 -8.99 -11.16
C THR A 73 -6.54 -10.18 -12.05
N ARG A 74 -6.01 -10.26 -13.28
CA ARG A 74 -6.28 -11.41 -14.15
C ARG A 74 -5.79 -12.74 -13.58
N ALA A 75 -4.64 -12.74 -12.91
CA ALA A 75 -4.13 -13.95 -12.26
C ALA A 75 -5.05 -14.40 -11.12
N LEU A 76 -5.59 -13.45 -10.34
CA LEU A 76 -6.56 -13.73 -9.27
C LEU A 76 -7.91 -14.18 -9.82
N GLU A 77 -8.41 -13.55 -10.89
CA GLU A 77 -9.67 -13.93 -11.55
C GLU A 77 -9.63 -15.33 -12.18
N ALA A 78 -8.44 -15.79 -12.57
CA ALA A 78 -8.25 -17.14 -13.10
C ALA A 78 -8.23 -18.23 -12.02
N MET A 79 -8.15 -17.87 -10.74
CA MET A 79 -8.17 -18.83 -9.63
C MET A 79 -9.60 -19.21 -9.25
N ASP A 80 -9.82 -20.50 -8.97
CA ASP A 80 -11.06 -20.93 -8.34
C ASP A 80 -11.03 -20.59 -6.84
N MET A 81 -11.93 -19.70 -6.41
CA MET A 81 -12.02 -19.25 -5.02
C MET A 81 -12.37 -20.40 -4.06
N TYR A 82 -13.02 -21.45 -4.56
CA TYR A 82 -13.30 -22.65 -3.77
C TYR A 82 -12.01 -23.43 -3.45
N ASP A 83 -11.12 -23.60 -4.41
CA ASP A 83 -9.83 -24.26 -4.17
C ASP A 83 -8.96 -23.44 -3.20
N VAL A 84 -8.98 -22.11 -3.34
CA VAL A 84 -8.27 -21.20 -2.42
C VAL A 84 -8.79 -21.34 -0.99
N SER A 85 -10.11 -21.42 -0.80
CA SER A 85 -10.69 -21.53 0.55
C SER A 85 -10.30 -22.86 1.21
N LEU A 86 -10.32 -23.97 0.46
CA LEU A 86 -9.90 -25.28 0.97
C LEU A 86 -8.43 -25.29 1.42
N VAL A 87 -7.54 -24.67 0.63
CA VAL A 87 -6.12 -24.54 1.01
C VAL A 87 -5.98 -23.72 2.28
N CYS A 88 -6.66 -22.58 2.39
CA CYS A 88 -6.65 -21.73 3.59
C CYS A 88 -7.13 -22.49 4.83
N GLU A 89 -8.23 -23.24 4.75
CA GLU A 89 -8.74 -24.05 5.86
C GLU A 89 -7.76 -25.14 6.29
N SER A 90 -7.15 -25.83 5.33
CA SER A 90 -6.15 -26.88 5.59
C SER A 90 -4.92 -26.32 6.30
N VAL A 91 -4.39 -25.18 5.83
CA VAL A 91 -3.27 -24.50 6.47
C VAL A 91 -3.64 -24.01 7.87
N GLY A 92 -4.82 -23.40 8.03
CA GLY A 92 -5.30 -22.92 9.32
C GLY A 92 -5.38 -24.02 10.36
N ARG A 93 -5.94 -25.18 10.01
CA ARG A 93 -6.03 -26.35 10.90
C ARG A 93 -4.67 -26.85 11.37
N ARG A 94 -3.69 -26.90 10.46
CA ARG A 94 -2.31 -27.31 10.78
C ARG A 94 -1.57 -26.36 11.72
N LEU A 95 -1.99 -25.10 11.81
CA LEU A 95 -1.38 -24.12 12.71
C LEU A 95 -1.98 -24.16 14.12
N THR A 96 -3.17 -24.76 14.26
CA THR A 96 -3.87 -24.89 15.55
C THR A 96 -3.67 -26.24 16.23
N ASP A 97 -3.21 -27.25 15.48
CA ASP A 97 -2.77 -28.56 15.99
C ASP A 97 -1.31 -28.51 16.49
#